data_AF-A0A1Y9THI2-F1
#
_entry.id   AF-A0A1Y9THI2-F1
#
_cell.length_a   1.000
_cell.length_b   1.000
_cell.length_c   1.000
_cell.angle_alpha   90.00
_cell.angle_beta   90.00
_cell.angle_gamma   90.00
#
_symmetry.space_group_name_H-M   'P 1'
#
loop_
_entity.id
_entity.type
_entity.pdbx_description
1 polymer ?
#
loop_
_entity_poly.entity_id
_entity_poly.type
_entity_poly.pdbx_seq_one_letter_code
_entity_poly.pdbx_strand_id
1 'polypeptide(L)'
;MNLINKEVTHKRFGEGSVVKHDDSIIEIHFATANKKFVYPDAFGKHLKLHDRSAAHSLEKVIQKKQMEWEKEEQEKVEKKKLQRKEQQLLLKHEKLMKNHKLHPKSQMVFWCDVDELSRVFSEWKIFTGEINSGSNKGKPNKPSRLYKNSVCILTARDSSMPEKDRRILGVYMVNEHFIGKFCEDGYIPAHSKYRLQLTEQESDKMPFWKYYVNEKSPQRMTWNTGKYRYFDNVCVAQILQDIVSLKNDTQERELAQQLFEHFCIMNQIRKEELPETNGALIRI
;
A
#
# COMPACT_ATOMS: atom_id res chain seq x y z
N MET A 1 31.03 -7.74 -34.36
CA MET A 1 32.39 -8.19 -34.79
C MET A 1 32.23 -9.09 -36.00
N ASN A 2 33.10 -8.98 -37.01
CA ASN A 2 33.09 -9.89 -38.15
C ASN A 2 34.11 -11.03 -37.94
N LEU A 3 33.62 -12.26 -37.81
CA LEU A 3 34.44 -13.46 -37.64
C LEU A 3 34.65 -14.23 -38.95
N ILE A 4 34.03 -13.82 -40.06
CA ILE A 4 34.16 -14.49 -41.35
C ILE A 4 35.63 -14.54 -41.78
N ASN A 5 36.06 -15.69 -42.29
CA ASN A 5 37.43 -16.01 -42.70
C ASN A 5 38.47 -16.04 -41.58
N LYS A 6 38.08 -15.99 -40.30
CA LYS A 6 39.01 -16.18 -39.18
C LYS A 6 39.24 -17.66 -38.93
N GLU A 7 40.49 -18.02 -38.64
CA GLU A 7 40.89 -19.39 -38.31
C GLU A 7 40.59 -19.72 -36.84
N VAL A 8 40.05 -20.93 -36.64
CA VAL A 8 39.72 -21.49 -35.34
C VAL A 8 40.21 -22.92 -35.24
N THR A 9 40.48 -23.38 -34.02
CA THR A 9 40.71 -24.81 -33.73
C THR A 9 39.58 -25.33 -32.86
N HIS A 10 38.93 -26.41 -33.33
CA HIS A 10 37.99 -27.18 -32.55
C HIS A 10 38.68 -28.38 -31.90
N LYS A 11 38.38 -28.67 -30.63
CA LYS A 11 39.02 -29.77 -29.86
C LYS A 11 38.95 -31.15 -30.52
N ARG A 12 37.93 -31.42 -31.35
CA ARG A 12 37.73 -32.70 -32.05
C ARG A 12 37.90 -32.65 -33.56
N PHE A 13 37.67 -31.49 -34.19
CA PHE A 13 37.61 -31.38 -35.65
C PHE A 13 38.86 -30.72 -36.25
N GLY A 14 39.82 -30.34 -35.39
CA GLY A 14 41.05 -29.71 -35.82
C GLY A 14 40.83 -28.26 -36.25
N GLU A 15 41.66 -27.80 -37.17
CA GLU A 15 41.61 -26.45 -37.71
C GLU A 15 40.46 -26.28 -38.70
N GLY A 16 39.86 -25.10 -38.67
CA GLY A 16 38.80 -24.72 -39.59
C GLY A 16 38.70 -23.20 -39.74
N SER A 17 37.98 -22.78 -40.77
CA SER A 17 37.74 -21.37 -41.07
C SER A 17 36.26 -21.03 -40.93
N VAL A 18 35.97 -19.87 -40.34
CA VAL A 18 34.58 -19.41 -40.17
C VAL A 18 34.02 -18.99 -41.54
N VAL A 19 32.94 -19.63 -41.96
CA VAL A 19 32.28 -19.36 -43.26
C VAL A 19 30.96 -18.62 -43.11
N LYS A 20 30.30 -18.72 -41.94
CA LYS A 20 29.09 -17.96 -41.63
C LYS A 20 29.04 -17.61 -40.15
N HIS A 21 28.51 -16.44 -39.83
CA HIS A 21 28.39 -15.95 -38.46
C HIS A 21 27.14 -15.06 -38.35
N ASP A 22 26.29 -15.38 -37.40
CA ASP A 22 25.18 -14.54 -36.94
C ASP A 22 25.18 -14.44 -35.41
N ASP A 23 24.21 -13.73 -34.83
CA ASP A 23 24.16 -13.47 -33.38
C ASP A 23 23.94 -14.72 -32.52
N SER A 24 23.55 -15.85 -33.11
CA SER A 24 23.19 -17.09 -32.40
C SER A 24 24.03 -18.30 -32.80
N ILE A 25 24.55 -18.32 -34.04
CA ILE A 25 25.21 -19.47 -34.65
C ILE A 25 26.46 -19.02 -35.41
N ILE A 26 27.50 -19.83 -35.31
CA ILE A 26 28.69 -19.75 -36.15
C ILE A 26 28.87 -21.05 -36.93
N GLU A 27 29.12 -20.94 -38.23
CA GLU A 27 29.41 -22.05 -39.13
C GLU A 27 30.88 -22.05 -39.52
N ILE A 28 31.54 -23.18 -39.31
CA ILE A 28 32.97 -23.36 -39.53
C ILE A 28 33.16 -24.49 -40.53
N HIS A 29 33.96 -24.23 -41.56
CA HIS A 29 34.42 -25.22 -42.52
C HIS A 29 35.68 -25.89 -41.98
N PHE A 30 35.60 -27.21 -41.73
CA PHE A 30 36.74 -28.06 -41.41
C PHE A 30 37.11 -28.89 -42.64
N ALA A 31 38.28 -29.55 -42.61
CA ALA A 31 38.82 -30.34 -43.71
C ALA A 31 37.81 -31.32 -44.37
N THR A 32 36.85 -31.84 -43.62
CA THR A 32 35.88 -32.83 -44.09
C THR A 32 34.43 -32.33 -44.17
N ALA A 33 34.06 -31.25 -43.49
CA ALA A 33 32.66 -30.80 -43.43
C ALA A 33 32.49 -29.40 -42.81
N ASN A 34 31.37 -28.76 -43.14
CA ASN A 34 30.85 -27.60 -42.40
C ASN A 34 30.12 -28.06 -41.14
N LYS A 35 30.38 -27.39 -40.01
CA LYS A 35 29.63 -27.59 -38.77
C LYS A 35 29.20 -26.27 -38.15
N LYS A 36 27.99 -26.28 -37.58
CA LYS A 36 27.37 -25.16 -36.89
C LYS A 36 27.55 -25.32 -35.38
N PHE A 37 27.83 -24.21 -34.70
CA PHE A 37 27.99 -24.14 -33.25
C PHE A 37 27.22 -22.94 -32.70
N VAL A 38 26.83 -23.01 -31.43
CA VAL A 38 26.16 -21.91 -30.74
C VAL A 38 27.16 -20.79 -30.45
N TYR A 39 26.85 -19.59 -30.90
CA TYR A 39 27.64 -18.39 -30.67
C TYR A 39 27.09 -17.58 -29.48
N PRO A 40 27.94 -16.94 -28.65
CA PRO A 40 29.39 -17.12 -28.53
C PRO A 40 29.79 -18.35 -27.69
N ASP A 41 28.84 -19.13 -27.17
CA ASP A 41 29.05 -20.11 -26.09
C ASP A 41 29.97 -21.30 -26.45
N ALA A 42 30.11 -21.61 -27.73
CA ALA A 42 31.02 -22.65 -28.20
C ALA A 42 32.51 -22.26 -28.07
N PHE A 43 32.82 -20.97 -28.04
CA PHE A 43 34.18 -20.48 -27.84
C PHE A 43 34.63 -20.62 -26.38
N GLY A 44 35.92 -20.92 -26.18
CA GLY A 44 36.50 -21.26 -24.88
C GLY A 44 36.32 -22.73 -24.51
N LYS A 45 35.09 -23.28 -24.59
CA LYS A 45 34.84 -24.72 -24.29
C LYS A 45 35.23 -25.64 -25.44
N HIS A 46 34.92 -25.27 -26.68
CA HIS A 46 35.05 -26.16 -27.84
C HIS A 46 35.90 -25.57 -28.97
N LEU A 47 35.86 -24.25 -29.14
CA LEU A 47 36.55 -23.50 -30.18
C LEU A 47 37.57 -22.51 -29.59
N LYS A 48 38.75 -22.44 -30.20
CA LYS A 48 39.79 -21.45 -29.92
C LYS A 48 40.07 -20.63 -31.16
N LEU A 49 39.99 -19.30 -31.05
CA LEU A 49 40.27 -18.37 -32.15
C LEU A 49 41.76 -18.02 -32.16
N HIS A 50 42.39 -18.02 -33.34
CA HIS A 50 43.82 -17.71 -33.47
C HIS A 50 44.12 -16.21 -33.57
N ASP A 51 43.18 -15.43 -34.09
CA ASP A 51 43.30 -13.96 -34.16
C ASP A 51 43.20 -13.35 -32.76
N ARG A 52 44.31 -12.77 -32.29
CA ARG A 52 44.41 -12.18 -30.94
C ARG A 52 43.46 -11.00 -30.72
N SER A 53 43.25 -10.15 -31.73
CA SER A 53 42.38 -8.97 -31.63
C SER A 53 40.91 -9.39 -31.58
N ALA A 54 40.52 -10.33 -32.44
CA ALA A 54 39.19 -10.88 -32.45
C ALA A 54 38.93 -11.75 -31.21
N ALA A 55 39.93 -12.44 -30.66
CA ALA A 55 39.80 -13.24 -29.45
C ALA A 55 39.53 -12.35 -28.22
N HIS A 56 40.26 -11.24 -28.08
CA HIS A 56 40.00 -10.27 -27.00
C HIS A 56 38.62 -9.62 -27.12
N SER A 57 38.19 -9.32 -28.35
CA SER A 57 36.84 -8.81 -28.60
C SER A 57 35.76 -9.83 -28.26
N LEU A 58 36.00 -11.11 -28.54
CA LEU A 58 35.11 -12.22 -28.21
C LEU A 58 34.99 -12.46 -26.70
N GLU A 59 36.09 -12.37 -25.96
CA GLU A 59 36.07 -12.45 -24.49
C GLU A 59 35.16 -11.39 -23.89
N LYS A 60 35.20 -10.14 -24.38
CA LYS A 60 34.28 -9.08 -23.94
C LYS A 60 32.81 -9.42 -24.23
N VAL A 61 32.53 -10.04 -25.38
CA VAL A 61 31.17 -10.48 -25.75
C VAL A 61 30.69 -11.59 -24.81
N ILE A 62 31.54 -12.58 -24.51
CA ILE A 62 31.23 -13.68 -23.59
C ILE A 62 31.00 -13.14 -22.17
N GLN A 63 31.88 -12.26 -21.67
CA GLN A 63 31.72 -11.63 -20.36
C GLN A 63 30.43 -10.81 -20.26
N LYS A 64 30.10 -10.04 -21.31
CA LYS A 64 28.85 -9.28 -21.37
C LYS A 64 27.62 -10.19 -21.30
N LYS A 65 27.60 -11.28 -22.09
CA LYS A 65 26.50 -12.25 -22.09
C LYS A 65 26.35 -12.96 -20.73
N GLN A 66 27.47 -13.26 -20.06
CA GLN A 66 27.47 -13.85 -18.72
C GLN A 66 26.89 -12.88 -17.67
N MET A 67 27.32 -11.61 -17.69
CA MET A 67 26.76 -10.57 -16.80
C MET A 67 25.27 -10.34 -17.05
N GLU A 68 24.82 -10.36 -18.31
CA GLU A 68 23.40 -10.24 -18.67
C GLU A 68 22.58 -11.42 -18.14
N TRP A 69 23.07 -12.66 -18.30
CA TRP A 69 22.42 -13.83 -17.70
C TRP A 69 22.33 -13.70 -16.18
N GLU A 70 23.42 -13.42 -15.50
CA GLU A 70 23.46 -13.30 -14.04
C GLU A 70 22.46 -12.25 -13.54
N LYS A 71 22.39 -11.12 -14.24
CA LYS A 71 21.40 -10.07 -13.96
C LYS A 71 19.97 -10.57 -14.16
N GLU A 72 19.66 -11.22 -15.28
CA GLU A 72 18.33 -11.80 -15.52
C GLU A 72 17.95 -12.86 -14.48
N GLU A 73 18.89 -13.70 -14.07
CA GLU A 73 18.67 -14.75 -13.09
C GLU A 73 18.42 -14.14 -11.70
N GLN A 74 19.19 -13.12 -11.34
CA GLN A 74 18.98 -12.33 -10.13
C GLN A 74 17.60 -11.65 -10.15
N GLU A 75 17.20 -11.03 -11.26
CA GLU A 75 15.86 -10.46 -11.43
C GLU A 75 14.75 -11.51 -11.31
N LYS A 76 14.92 -12.70 -11.90
CA LYS A 76 13.97 -13.82 -11.76
C LYS A 76 13.88 -14.32 -10.33
N VAL A 77 15.00 -14.40 -9.61
CA VAL A 77 15.05 -14.79 -8.19
C VAL A 77 14.36 -13.75 -7.31
N GLU A 78 14.65 -12.46 -7.50
CA GLU A 78 14.00 -11.38 -6.75
C GLU A 78 12.50 -11.31 -7.03
N LYS A 79 12.07 -11.47 -8.29
CA LYS A 79 10.64 -11.55 -8.65
C LYS A 79 9.95 -12.74 -7.97
N LYS A 80 10.58 -13.92 -7.93
CA LYS A 80 10.04 -15.09 -7.22
C LYS A 80 9.98 -14.86 -5.71
N LYS A 81 10.98 -14.20 -5.11
CA LYS A 81 10.97 -13.83 -3.68
C LYS A 81 9.82 -12.87 -3.38
N LEU A 82 9.62 -11.85 -4.21
CA LEU A 82 8.53 -10.88 -4.08
C LEU A 82 7.17 -11.57 -4.15
N GLN A 83 6.94 -12.41 -5.17
CA GLN A 83 5.70 -13.19 -5.32
C GLN A 83 5.43 -14.09 -4.11
N ARG A 84 6.45 -14.78 -3.57
CA ARG A 84 6.31 -15.59 -2.35
C ARG A 84 5.93 -14.74 -1.14
N LYS A 85 6.53 -13.56 -1.00
CA LYS A 85 6.23 -12.62 0.08
C LYS A 85 4.78 -12.14 -0.01
N GLU A 86 4.31 -11.78 -1.20
CA GLU A 86 2.92 -11.40 -1.45
C GLU A 86 1.94 -12.53 -1.12
N GLN A 87 2.19 -13.76 -1.59
CA GLN A 87 1.35 -14.92 -1.26
C GLN A 87 1.28 -15.19 0.25
N GLN A 88 2.40 -15.07 0.97
CA GLN A 88 2.42 -15.20 2.42
C GLN A 88 1.61 -14.10 3.12
N LEU A 89 1.67 -12.86 2.63
CA LEU A 89 0.87 -11.75 3.15
C LEU A 89 -0.63 -12.01 2.92
N LEU A 90 -1.02 -12.48 1.74
CA LEU A 90 -2.41 -12.84 1.43
C LEU A 90 -2.93 -13.95 2.34
N LEU A 91 -2.16 -15.02 2.55
CA LEU A 91 -2.54 -16.11 3.46
C LEU A 91 -2.67 -15.63 4.91
N LYS A 92 -1.78 -14.76 5.36
CA LYS A 92 -1.87 -14.14 6.69
C LYS A 92 -3.11 -13.24 6.81
N HIS A 93 -3.41 -12.49 5.75
CA HIS A 93 -4.59 -11.63 5.65
C HIS A 93 -5.86 -12.47 5.77
N GLU A 94 -6.00 -13.54 4.99
CA GLU A 94 -7.16 -14.44 5.02
C GLU A 94 -7.40 -15.07 6.41
N LYS A 95 -6.33 -15.55 7.07
CA LYS A 95 -6.42 -16.14 8.42
C LYS A 95 -6.91 -15.13 9.47
N LEU A 96 -6.44 -13.88 9.41
CA LEU A 96 -6.90 -12.84 10.33
C LEU A 96 -8.35 -12.46 10.07
N MET A 97 -8.77 -12.40 8.80
CA MET A 97 -10.16 -12.12 8.44
C MET A 97 -11.12 -13.19 8.94
N LYS A 98 -10.75 -14.47 8.87
CA LYS A 98 -11.55 -15.59 9.41
C LYS A 98 -11.72 -15.53 10.93
N ASN A 99 -10.69 -15.04 11.63
CA ASN A 99 -10.68 -14.98 13.10
C ASN A 99 -11.05 -13.59 13.64
N HIS A 100 -11.40 -12.63 12.78
CA HIS A 100 -11.68 -11.27 13.19
C HIS A 100 -13.00 -11.22 13.97
N LYS A 101 -12.91 -10.81 15.24
CA LYS A 101 -14.07 -10.49 16.08
C LYS A 101 -14.25 -8.97 16.10
N LEU A 102 -15.49 -8.52 15.90
CA LEU A 102 -15.83 -7.10 15.99
C LEU A 102 -15.51 -6.58 17.39
N HIS A 103 -14.68 -5.56 17.45
CA HIS A 103 -14.38 -4.84 18.69
C HIS A 103 -15.30 -3.61 18.76
N PRO A 104 -15.90 -3.28 19.92
CA PRO A 104 -16.82 -2.14 20.04
C PRO A 104 -16.15 -0.79 19.74
N LYS A 105 -14.82 -0.73 19.87
CA LYS A 105 -13.99 0.44 19.54
C LYS A 105 -12.94 0.12 18.48
N SER A 106 -13.40 -0.19 17.26
CA SER A 106 -12.54 -0.48 16.09
C SER A 106 -12.54 0.65 15.07
N GLN A 107 -13.05 1.82 15.42
CA GLN A 107 -13.05 3.02 14.58
C GLN A 107 -11.89 3.92 15.00
N MET A 108 -11.56 4.93 14.20
CA MET A 108 -10.56 5.92 14.57
C MET A 108 -11.03 7.33 14.30
N VAL A 109 -10.75 8.22 15.25
CA VAL A 109 -10.90 9.66 15.07
C VAL A 109 -9.53 10.32 15.11
N PHE A 110 -9.29 11.23 14.18
CA PHE A 110 -8.02 11.92 13.98
C PHE A 110 -8.17 13.41 14.28
N TRP A 111 -7.13 13.97 14.88
CA TRP A 111 -6.90 15.41 14.88
C TRP A 111 -5.98 15.73 13.71
N CYS A 112 -6.51 16.50 12.76
CA CYS A 112 -5.82 16.98 11.59
C CYS A 112 -5.56 18.49 11.69
N ASP A 113 -4.41 18.92 11.18
CA ASP A 113 -4.13 20.32 10.86
C ASP A 113 -4.54 20.65 9.41
N VAL A 114 -4.47 21.93 9.04
CA VAL A 114 -4.93 22.42 7.74
C VAL A 114 -4.15 21.81 6.58
N ASP A 115 -2.82 21.69 6.72
CA ASP A 115 -1.95 21.15 5.67
C ASP A 115 -2.22 19.66 5.47
N GLU A 116 -2.39 18.90 6.56
CA GLU A 116 -2.77 17.49 6.50
C GLU A 116 -4.13 17.29 5.85
N LEU A 117 -5.15 18.09 6.20
CA LEU A 117 -6.49 17.94 5.64
C LEU A 117 -6.50 18.04 4.12
N SER A 118 -5.77 19.01 3.56
CA SER A 118 -5.65 19.18 2.10
C SER A 118 -5.10 17.93 1.41
N ARG A 119 -4.12 17.26 2.05
CA ARG A 119 -3.51 16.03 1.56
C ARG A 119 -4.42 14.82 1.76
N VAL A 120 -5.12 14.76 2.89
CA VAL A 120 -6.06 13.66 3.17
C VAL A 120 -7.22 13.68 2.19
N PHE A 121 -7.79 14.84 1.85
CA PHE A 121 -8.91 14.90 0.90
C PHE A 121 -8.49 14.74 -0.57
N SER A 122 -7.24 15.02 -0.90
CA SER A 122 -6.71 14.76 -2.25
C SER A 122 -6.27 13.30 -2.43
N GLU A 123 -5.54 12.74 -1.47
CA GLU A 123 -4.99 11.38 -1.56
C GLU A 123 -5.89 10.30 -0.94
N TRP A 124 -6.91 10.69 -0.16
CA TRP A 124 -7.81 9.80 0.58
C TRP A 124 -7.10 8.73 1.41
N LYS A 125 -6.09 9.16 2.17
CA LYS A 125 -5.40 8.35 3.17
C LYS A 125 -4.89 9.25 4.29
N ILE A 126 -4.89 8.75 5.52
CA ILE A 126 -4.35 9.49 6.68
C ILE A 126 -3.14 8.80 7.29
N PHE A 127 -2.19 9.60 7.78
CA PHE A 127 -1.01 9.10 8.48
C PHE A 127 -1.27 8.98 9.98
N THR A 128 -0.93 7.84 10.57
CA THR A 128 -1.11 7.52 12.00
C THR A 128 -0.17 8.26 12.94
N GLY A 129 0.79 9.03 12.41
CA GLY A 129 1.87 9.61 13.19
C GLY A 129 2.92 8.56 13.58
N GLU A 130 3.98 9.03 14.24
CA GLU A 130 5.11 8.22 14.65
C GLU A 130 5.10 7.93 16.16
N ILE A 131 5.84 6.89 16.54
CA ILE A 131 6.12 6.57 17.93
C ILE A 131 7.16 7.58 18.44
N ASN A 132 6.84 8.30 19.52
CA ASN A 132 7.67 9.38 20.02
C ASN A 132 8.78 8.93 21.00
N SER A 133 8.74 7.68 21.48
CA SER A 133 9.66 7.19 22.53
C SER A 133 9.94 5.69 22.44
N GLY A 134 10.93 5.23 23.21
CA GLY A 134 11.33 3.82 23.27
C GLY A 134 12.12 3.33 22.06
N SER A 135 12.35 2.01 21.99
CA SER A 135 13.17 1.36 20.95
C SER A 135 12.57 1.43 19.54
N ASN A 136 11.28 1.78 19.43
CA ASN A 136 10.58 1.94 18.16
C ASN A 136 10.35 3.41 17.77
N LYS A 137 11.03 4.36 18.44
CA LYS A 137 10.92 5.79 18.13
C LYS A 137 11.15 6.06 16.64
N GLY A 138 10.31 6.91 16.05
CA GLY A 138 10.34 7.28 14.63
C GLY A 138 9.65 6.28 13.69
N LYS A 139 9.23 5.11 14.18
CA LYS A 139 8.41 4.19 13.38
C LYS A 139 6.94 4.64 13.39
N PRO A 140 6.18 4.41 12.31
CA PRO A 140 4.76 4.72 12.30
C PRO A 140 3.95 3.91 13.33
N ASN A 141 2.90 4.53 13.88
CA ASN A 141 1.96 3.86 14.77
C ASN A 141 1.08 2.85 14.02
N LYS A 142 1.05 1.59 14.46
CA LYS A 142 0.20 0.57 13.81
C LYS A 142 -1.24 0.62 14.33
N PRO A 143 -2.25 0.90 13.48
CA PRO A 143 -3.64 0.96 13.89
C PRO A 143 -4.25 -0.45 13.97
N SER A 144 -3.71 -1.29 14.86
CA SER A 144 -3.96 -2.74 14.91
C SER A 144 -5.41 -3.19 15.05
N ARG A 145 -6.34 -2.30 15.44
CA ARG A 145 -7.78 -2.60 15.52
C ARG A 145 -8.57 -2.26 14.26
N LEU A 146 -7.96 -1.59 13.28
CA LEU A 146 -8.63 -1.25 12.02
C LEU A 146 -8.67 -2.44 11.07
N TYR A 147 -9.85 -2.66 10.50
CA TYR A 147 -10.14 -3.62 9.44
C TYR A 147 -11.10 -2.98 8.43
N LYS A 148 -11.55 -3.74 7.43
CA LYS A 148 -12.48 -3.26 6.39
C LYS A 148 -13.85 -2.75 6.89
N ASN A 149 -14.25 -3.09 8.12
CA ASN A 149 -15.47 -2.57 8.76
C ASN A 149 -15.22 -1.23 9.49
N SER A 150 -13.99 -0.73 9.45
CA SER A 150 -13.60 0.46 10.18
C SER A 150 -13.77 1.74 9.37
N VAL A 151 -13.88 2.85 10.09
CA VAL A 151 -14.03 4.21 9.60
C VAL A 151 -12.97 5.11 10.24
N CYS A 152 -12.46 6.04 9.45
CA CYS A 152 -11.66 7.16 9.92
C CYS A 152 -12.51 8.44 9.91
N ILE A 153 -12.64 9.08 11.08
CA ILE A 153 -13.25 10.39 11.26
C ILE A 153 -12.14 11.43 11.31
N LEU A 154 -12.28 12.48 10.51
CA LEU A 154 -11.35 13.59 10.43
C LEU A 154 -11.93 14.76 11.24
N THR A 155 -11.17 15.25 12.22
CA THR A 155 -11.59 16.40 13.04
C THR A 155 -10.50 17.45 13.05
N ALA A 156 -10.91 18.70 13.20
CA ALA A 156 -10.00 19.80 13.49
C ALA A 156 -10.58 20.72 14.55
N ARG A 157 -9.68 21.50 15.11
CA ARG A 157 -9.98 22.60 16.02
C ARG A 157 -9.07 23.75 15.64
N ASP A 158 -9.65 24.93 15.46
CA ASP A 158 -8.86 26.15 15.32
C ASP A 158 -8.03 26.35 16.60
N SER A 159 -6.75 26.72 16.45
CA SER A 159 -5.85 26.89 17.59
C SER A 159 -6.33 27.97 18.56
N SER A 160 -7.08 28.96 18.07
CA SER A 160 -7.69 30.05 18.84
C SER A 160 -8.98 29.66 19.56
N MET A 161 -9.62 28.56 19.18
CA MET A 161 -10.91 28.13 19.74
C MET A 161 -10.74 27.13 20.90
N PRO A 162 -11.66 27.11 21.88
CA PRO A 162 -11.63 26.11 22.95
C PRO A 162 -11.90 24.70 22.40
N GLU A 163 -11.42 23.68 23.11
CA GLU A 163 -11.51 22.29 22.65
C GLU A 163 -12.95 21.80 22.41
N LYS A 164 -13.93 22.34 23.15
CA LYS A 164 -15.35 22.05 22.96
C LYS A 164 -15.87 22.34 21.55
N ASP A 165 -15.19 23.23 20.81
CA ASP A 165 -15.58 23.65 19.46
C ASP A 165 -14.89 22.83 18.36
N ARG A 166 -14.27 21.69 18.70
CA ARG A 166 -13.75 20.73 17.70
C ARG A 166 -14.88 20.25 16.79
N ARG A 167 -14.65 20.32 15.48
CA ARG A 167 -15.62 19.95 14.43
C ARG A 167 -15.17 18.70 13.68
N ILE A 168 -16.14 17.93 13.23
CA ILE A 168 -15.94 16.85 12.26
C ILE A 168 -15.93 17.47 10.87
N LEU A 169 -14.91 17.12 10.07
CA LEU A 169 -14.69 17.68 8.74
C LEU A 169 -14.92 16.68 7.61
N GLY A 170 -14.91 15.39 7.94
CA GLY A 170 -15.03 14.34 6.95
C GLY A 170 -14.93 12.97 7.57
N VAL A 171 -15.33 11.98 6.79
CA VAL A 171 -15.37 10.59 7.20
C VAL A 171 -15.14 9.69 6.00
N TYR A 172 -14.41 8.59 6.18
CA TYR A 172 -14.31 7.56 5.16
C TYR A 172 -14.20 6.17 5.77
N MET A 173 -14.76 5.17 5.07
CA MET A 173 -14.51 3.76 5.37
C MET A 173 -13.08 3.41 4.98
N VAL A 174 -12.43 2.58 5.78
CA VAL A 174 -11.11 2.03 5.50
C VAL A 174 -11.17 1.12 4.26
N ASN A 175 -10.09 1.08 3.47
CA ASN A 175 -9.99 0.23 2.29
C ASN A 175 -10.34 -1.25 2.58
N GLU A 176 -11.02 -1.90 1.63
CA GLU A 176 -11.56 -3.27 1.79
C GLU A 176 -10.50 -4.35 2.05
N HIS A 177 -9.25 -4.09 1.65
CA HIS A 177 -8.10 -4.99 1.82
C HIS A 177 -7.14 -4.55 2.92
N PHE A 178 -7.50 -3.52 3.70
CA PHE A 178 -6.64 -3.02 4.75
C PHE A 178 -6.81 -3.81 6.05
N ILE A 179 -5.69 -4.23 6.62
CA ILE A 179 -5.59 -4.76 7.97
C ILE A 179 -4.55 -3.94 8.72
N GLY A 180 -4.99 -3.19 9.72
CA GLY A 180 -4.12 -2.25 10.43
C GLY A 180 -2.95 -2.88 11.17
N LYS A 181 -3.01 -4.20 11.46
CA LYS A 181 -1.88 -4.96 12.01
C LYS A 181 -0.69 -5.07 11.04
N PHE A 182 -0.92 -4.99 9.73
CA PHE A 182 0.10 -5.06 8.68
C PHE A 182 0.46 -3.69 8.09
N CYS A 183 -0.07 -2.61 8.64
CA CYS A 183 0.31 -1.26 8.24
C CYS A 183 1.72 -0.94 8.76
N GLU A 184 2.71 -0.97 7.85
CA GLU A 184 4.11 -0.68 8.16
C GLU A 184 4.48 0.78 7.86
N ASP A 185 3.78 1.41 6.91
CA ASP A 185 4.02 2.79 6.44
C ASP A 185 3.23 3.84 7.22
N GLY A 186 2.30 3.41 8.07
CA GLY A 186 1.44 4.29 8.87
C GLY A 186 0.32 4.96 8.10
N TYR A 187 0.09 4.63 6.82
CA TYR A 187 -1.00 5.19 6.05
C TYR A 187 -2.21 4.27 6.07
N ILE A 188 -3.38 4.85 6.35
CA ILE A 188 -4.66 4.17 6.26
C ILE A 188 -5.36 4.68 4.99
N PRO A 189 -5.41 3.89 3.92
CA PRO A 189 -6.12 4.26 2.71
C PRO A 189 -7.63 4.12 2.88
N ALA A 190 -8.37 5.03 2.25
CA ALA A 190 -9.81 4.98 2.20
C ALA A 190 -10.33 3.93 1.21
N HIS A 191 -11.58 3.56 1.43
CA HIS A 191 -12.42 2.81 0.50
C HIS A 191 -12.65 3.61 -0.79
N SER A 192 -12.72 2.95 -1.94
CA SER A 192 -12.91 3.59 -3.26
C SER A 192 -14.22 4.37 -3.37
N LYS A 193 -15.31 3.86 -2.79
CA LYS A 193 -16.62 4.51 -2.79
C LYS A 193 -16.92 5.38 -1.57
N TYR A 194 -16.78 4.84 -0.36
CA TYR A 194 -17.34 5.40 0.86
C TYR A 194 -16.45 6.47 1.51
N ARG A 195 -16.54 7.69 0.96
CA ARG A 195 -15.70 8.83 1.30
C ARG A 195 -16.55 10.10 1.30
N LEU A 196 -16.52 10.87 2.38
CA LEU A 196 -17.30 12.10 2.54
C LEU A 196 -16.42 13.21 3.09
N GLN A 197 -16.41 14.34 2.39
CA GLN A 197 -15.89 15.60 2.88
C GLN A 197 -17.09 16.49 3.23
N LEU A 198 -17.04 17.14 4.38
CA LEU A 198 -18.06 18.11 4.80
C LEU A 198 -17.61 19.51 4.37
N THR A 199 -18.58 20.32 3.94
CA THR A 199 -18.35 21.75 3.74
C THR A 199 -18.14 22.45 5.10
N GLU A 200 -17.67 23.69 5.09
CA GLU A 200 -17.49 24.46 6.32
C GLU A 200 -18.81 24.61 7.10
N GLN A 201 -19.91 24.91 6.39
CA GLN A 201 -21.24 25.07 6.96
C GLN A 201 -21.81 23.76 7.54
N GLU A 202 -21.48 22.63 6.92
CA GLU A 202 -21.85 21.32 7.44
C GLU A 202 -21.02 20.96 8.67
N SER A 203 -19.71 21.23 8.63
CA SER A 203 -18.79 20.97 9.73
C SER A 203 -19.16 21.76 10.99
N ASP A 204 -19.64 23.00 10.85
CA ASP A 204 -20.16 23.82 11.95
C ASP A 204 -21.34 23.17 12.68
N LYS A 205 -22.12 22.34 11.99
CA LYS A 205 -23.26 21.61 12.55
C LYS A 205 -22.86 20.24 13.09
N MET A 206 -21.59 19.86 13.00
CA MET A 206 -21.06 18.57 13.40
C MET A 206 -20.00 18.68 14.51
N PRO A 207 -20.35 19.21 15.70
CA PRO A 207 -19.42 19.29 16.81
C PRO A 207 -19.05 17.89 17.31
N PHE A 208 -17.75 17.59 17.40
CA PHE A 208 -17.25 16.27 17.80
C PHE A 208 -17.73 15.85 19.20
N TRP A 209 -17.77 16.81 20.14
CA TRP A 209 -18.14 16.56 21.53
C TRP A 209 -19.65 16.36 21.74
N LYS A 210 -20.49 16.51 20.71
CA LYS A 210 -21.89 16.03 20.73
C LYS A 210 -21.96 14.51 20.83
N TYR A 211 -21.00 13.82 20.21
CA TYR A 211 -21.00 12.36 20.10
C TYR A 211 -20.08 11.70 21.13
N TYR A 212 -18.96 12.35 21.45
CA TYR A 212 -17.94 11.75 22.30
C TYR A 212 -17.95 12.29 23.72
N VAL A 213 -17.72 11.38 24.67
CA VAL A 213 -17.42 11.68 26.06
C VAL A 213 -16.36 10.73 26.58
N ASN A 214 -15.42 11.25 27.35
CA ASN A 214 -14.48 10.41 28.08
C ASN A 214 -15.12 9.97 29.40
N GLU A 215 -15.59 8.73 29.47
CA GLU A 215 -16.27 8.22 30.68
C GLU A 215 -15.41 8.26 31.95
N LYS A 216 -14.07 8.30 31.83
CA LYS A 216 -13.18 8.47 33.00
C LYS A 216 -13.16 9.91 33.52
N SER A 217 -13.55 10.88 32.70
CA SER A 217 -13.59 12.29 33.06
C SER A 217 -14.70 13.01 32.28
N PRO A 218 -15.99 12.71 32.56
CA PRO A 218 -17.10 13.20 31.74
C PRO A 218 -17.21 14.73 31.72
N GLN A 219 -16.75 15.37 32.80
CA GLN A 219 -16.77 16.83 32.99
C GLN A 219 -15.66 17.58 32.21
N ARG A 220 -14.80 16.86 31.46
CA ARG A 220 -13.66 17.45 30.76
C ARG A 220 -13.71 17.13 29.27
N MET A 221 -13.84 18.17 28.46
CA MET A 221 -13.64 18.11 27.00
C MET A 221 -12.17 18.38 26.67
N THR A 222 -11.32 17.34 26.77
CA THR A 222 -9.90 17.44 26.41
C THR A 222 -9.47 16.35 25.44
N TRP A 223 -8.82 16.75 24.33
CA TRP A 223 -8.16 15.81 23.42
C TRP A 223 -6.85 15.26 23.99
N ASN A 224 -6.17 16.02 24.86
CA ASN A 224 -4.85 15.70 25.42
C ASN A 224 -3.81 15.43 24.31
N THR A 225 -3.01 14.37 24.46
CA THR A 225 -1.95 13.99 23.53
C THR A 225 -2.41 12.97 22.49
N GLY A 226 -1.64 12.90 21.39
CA GLY A 226 -1.81 11.89 20.35
C GLY A 226 -2.58 12.40 19.14
N LYS A 227 -2.23 11.86 17.97
CA LYS A 227 -2.84 12.23 16.68
C LYS A 227 -4.24 11.63 16.48
N TYR A 228 -4.50 10.50 17.11
CA TYR A 228 -5.77 9.78 16.94
C TYR A 228 -6.22 9.12 18.25
N ARG A 229 -7.49 8.70 18.26
CA ARG A 229 -8.06 7.83 19.29
C ARG A 229 -8.87 6.70 18.63
N TYR A 230 -8.83 5.52 19.24
CA TYR A 230 -9.83 4.49 18.92
C TYR A 230 -11.20 4.97 19.36
N PHE A 231 -12.18 4.77 18.50
CA PHE A 231 -13.50 5.37 18.61
C PHE A 231 -14.59 4.30 18.51
N ASP A 232 -15.74 4.60 19.11
CA ASP A 232 -16.83 3.65 19.34
C ASP A 232 -17.71 3.47 18.11
N ASN A 233 -18.12 2.23 17.83
CA ASN A 233 -18.91 1.88 16.66
C ASN A 233 -20.29 2.58 16.67
N VAL A 234 -20.93 2.69 17.84
CA VAL A 234 -22.24 3.33 17.97
C VAL A 234 -22.12 4.84 17.75
N CYS A 235 -21.09 5.47 18.31
CA CYS A 235 -20.83 6.89 18.08
C CYS A 235 -20.61 7.21 16.59
N VAL A 236 -19.89 6.34 15.85
CA VAL A 236 -19.73 6.52 14.39
C VAL A 236 -21.07 6.39 13.67
N ALA A 237 -21.89 5.39 14.03
CA ALA A 237 -23.20 5.23 13.40
C ALA A 237 -24.09 6.47 13.61
N GLN A 238 -24.10 7.06 14.81
CA GLN A 238 -24.79 8.32 15.09
C GLN A 238 -24.27 9.48 14.23
N ILE A 239 -22.94 9.63 14.13
CA ILE A 239 -22.31 10.65 13.27
C ILE A 239 -22.76 10.49 11.81
N LEU A 240 -22.75 9.26 11.29
CA LEU A 240 -23.14 8.99 9.92
C LEU A 240 -24.63 9.26 9.67
N GLN A 241 -25.50 8.90 10.62
CA GLN A 241 -26.94 9.22 10.56
C GLN A 241 -27.19 10.73 10.51
N ASP A 242 -26.46 11.51 11.32
CA ASP A 242 -26.56 12.97 11.31
C ASP A 242 -26.01 13.58 10.02
N ILE A 243 -24.93 13.02 9.45
CA ILE A 243 -24.41 13.46 8.14
C ILE A 243 -25.45 13.24 7.03
N VAL A 244 -26.13 12.09 7.01
CA VAL A 244 -27.22 11.84 6.05
C VAL A 244 -28.28 12.94 6.12
N SER A 245 -28.71 13.26 7.34
CA SER A 245 -29.75 14.27 7.60
C SER A 245 -29.30 15.69 7.23
N LEU A 246 -27.99 15.94 7.27
CA LEU A 246 -27.36 17.22 7.00
C LEU A 246 -27.17 17.51 5.50
N LYS A 247 -26.91 16.47 4.68
CA LYS A 247 -26.66 16.64 3.24
C LYS A 247 -27.92 17.13 2.52
N ASN A 248 -27.82 18.27 1.83
CA ASN A 248 -28.92 18.81 1.02
C ASN A 248 -28.88 18.31 -0.43
N ASP A 249 -27.68 18.11 -0.98
CA ASP A 249 -27.52 17.54 -2.31
C ASP A 249 -27.98 16.08 -2.33
N THR A 250 -28.71 15.71 -3.38
CA THR A 250 -29.34 14.37 -3.45
C THR A 250 -28.30 13.27 -3.64
N GLN A 251 -27.25 13.51 -4.44
CA GLN A 251 -26.21 12.52 -4.70
C GLN A 251 -25.31 12.34 -3.48
N GLU A 252 -24.92 13.43 -2.82
CA GLU A 252 -24.14 13.37 -1.59
C GLU A 252 -24.93 12.72 -0.45
N ARG A 253 -26.23 13.02 -0.34
CA ARG A 253 -27.12 12.37 0.63
C ARG A 253 -27.24 10.87 0.36
N GLU A 254 -27.38 10.47 -0.90
CA GLU A 254 -27.44 9.06 -1.28
C GLU A 254 -26.11 8.34 -0.94
N LEU A 255 -24.96 8.96 -1.25
CA LEU A 255 -23.66 8.40 -0.88
C LEU A 255 -23.51 8.28 0.63
N ALA A 256 -23.92 9.31 1.38
CA ALA A 256 -23.91 9.29 2.84
C ALA A 256 -24.81 8.19 3.40
N GLN A 257 -26.01 8.02 2.83
CA GLN A 257 -26.93 6.96 3.21
C GLN A 257 -26.27 5.61 2.97
N GLN A 258 -25.78 5.33 1.76
CA GLN A 258 -25.13 4.07 1.41
C GLN A 258 -23.93 3.76 2.31
N LEU A 259 -23.12 4.77 2.67
CA LEU A 259 -22.04 4.63 3.64
C LEU A 259 -22.57 4.23 5.02
N PHE A 260 -23.58 4.95 5.53
CA PHE A 260 -24.21 4.65 6.82
C PHE A 260 -24.76 3.21 6.87
N GLU A 261 -25.47 2.77 5.83
CA GLU A 261 -26.04 1.42 5.79
C GLU A 261 -24.95 0.36 5.74
N HIS A 262 -23.96 0.56 4.88
CA HIS A 262 -22.83 -0.34 4.75
C HIS A 262 -22.06 -0.45 6.08
N PHE A 263 -21.80 0.67 6.75
CA PHE A 263 -21.15 0.68 8.06
C PHE A 263 -21.95 -0.11 9.10
N CYS A 264 -23.26 0.10 9.18
CA CYS A 264 -24.13 -0.61 10.12
C CYS A 264 -24.12 -2.12 9.87
N ILE A 265 -24.24 -2.55 8.60
CA ILE A 265 -24.18 -3.97 8.21
C ILE A 265 -22.83 -4.58 8.63
N MET A 266 -21.72 -3.90 8.31
CA MET A 266 -20.38 -4.39 8.58
C MET A 266 -20.06 -4.49 10.08
N ASN A 267 -20.70 -3.66 10.91
CA ASN A 267 -20.51 -3.63 12.36
C ASN A 267 -21.67 -4.25 13.16
N GLN A 268 -22.63 -4.90 12.49
CA GLN A 268 -23.80 -5.55 13.11
C GLN A 268 -24.63 -4.62 13.99
N ILE A 269 -24.84 -3.38 13.53
CA ILE A 269 -25.62 -2.36 14.24
C ILE A 269 -27.03 -2.32 13.64
N ARG A 270 -28.05 -2.41 14.51
CA ARG A 270 -29.46 -2.17 14.14
C ARG A 270 -29.73 -0.67 14.16
N LYS A 271 -30.14 -0.12 13.03
CA LYS A 271 -30.32 1.34 12.86
C LYS A 271 -31.44 1.86 13.75
N GLU A 272 -32.48 1.06 13.93
CA GLU A 272 -33.70 1.35 14.67
C GLU A 272 -33.46 1.40 16.19
N GLU A 273 -32.33 0.87 16.65
CA GLU A 273 -31.94 0.81 18.06
C GLU A 273 -30.75 1.71 18.38
N LEU A 274 -30.37 2.59 17.45
CA LEU A 274 -29.34 3.57 17.73
C LEU A 274 -29.80 4.48 18.87
N PRO A 275 -29.04 4.58 19.97
CA PRO A 275 -29.38 5.50 21.04
C PRO A 275 -29.21 6.94 20.57
N GLU A 276 -29.78 7.88 21.32
CA GLU A 276 -29.49 9.29 21.12
C GLU A 276 -28.03 9.63 21.44
N THR A 277 -27.52 10.71 20.86
CA THR A 277 -26.17 11.20 21.14
C THR A 277 -26.06 11.60 22.60
N ASN A 278 -25.03 11.10 23.29
CA ASN A 278 -24.81 11.35 24.72
C ASN A 278 -23.37 11.79 25.00
N GLY A 279 -22.81 12.61 24.09
CA GLY A 279 -21.48 13.17 24.23
C GLY A 279 -21.41 14.28 25.28
N ALA A 280 -20.20 14.77 25.53
CA ALA A 280 -19.94 15.73 26.59
C ALA A 280 -20.77 17.02 26.45
N LEU A 281 -21.03 17.51 25.23
CA LEU A 281 -21.85 18.71 25.01
C LEU A 281 -23.34 18.51 25.33
N ILE A 282 -23.85 17.28 25.25
CA ILE A 282 -25.25 16.96 25.57
C ILE A 282 -25.46 16.84 27.08
N ARG A 283 -24.40 16.51 27.82
CA ARG A 283 -24.44 16.28 29.28
C ARG A 283 -24.28 17.56 30.12
N ILE A 284 -24.18 18.74 29.48
CA ILE A 284 -24.02 20.05 30.15
C ILE A 284 -25.38 20.62 30.51
#